data_AF-A0A3P1VXW5-F1
#
_entry.id   AF-A0A3P1VXW5-F1
#
_cell.length_a   1.000
_cell.length_b   1.000
_cell.length_c   1.000
_cell.angle_alpha   90.00
_cell.angle_beta   90.00
_cell.angle_gamma   90.00
#
_symmetry.space_group_name_H-M   'P 1'
#
loop_
_entity.id
_entity.type
_entity.pdbx_description
1 polymer ?
#
loop_
_entity_poly.entity_id
_entity_poly.type
_entity_poly.pdbx_seq_one_letter_code
_entity_poly.pdbx_strand_id
1 'polypeptide(L)'
;MIEALHFKDEKTDKFWFVETLVCEMMVNYGKTGTTGKCEIKEFDRNNRYYFDDEEHGLNRLIWNSDKEEATYYIETMRRDLIKYKENF
;
A
#
# COMPACT_ATOMS: atom_id res chain seq x y z
N MET A 1 -4.72 -9.47 5.49
CA MET A 1 -5.79 -8.88 4.64
C MET A 1 -5.26 -8.77 3.22
N ILE A 2 -6.14 -8.80 2.20
CA ILE A 2 -5.74 -8.68 0.79
C ILE A 2 -6.57 -7.58 0.14
N GLU A 3 -5.91 -6.62 -0.51
CA GLU A 3 -6.55 -5.54 -1.24
C GLU A 3 -5.93 -5.40 -2.64
N ALA A 4 -6.80 -5.33 -3.66
CA ALA A 4 -6.39 -5.14 -5.04
C ALA A 4 -6.99 -3.84 -5.57
N LEU A 5 -6.12 -2.93 -5.99
CA LEU A 5 -6.46 -1.61 -6.48
C LEU A 5 -6.10 -1.52 -7.96
N HIS A 6 -7.01 -0.95 -8.74
CA HIS A 6 -6.82 -0.70 -10.16
C HIS A 6 -7.04 0.78 -10.42
N PHE A 7 -6.03 1.43 -11.01
CA PHE A 7 -6.08 2.83 -11.37
C PHE A 7 -5.96 2.99 -12.88
N LYS A 8 -6.93 3.65 -13.49
CA LYS A 8 -6.96 3.90 -14.92
C LYS A 8 -7.42 5.32 -15.21
N ASP A 9 -6.60 6.04 -15.97
CA ASP A 9 -6.95 7.33 -16.57
C ASP A 9 -6.58 7.32 -18.07
N GLU A 10 -6.69 8.47 -18.74
CA GLU A 10 -6.37 8.59 -20.17
C GLU A 10 -4.89 8.28 -20.50
N LYS A 11 -3.99 8.38 -19.51
CA LYS A 11 -2.53 8.29 -19.71
C LYS A 11 -1.93 7.02 -19.12
N THR A 12 -2.60 6.40 -18.16
CA THR A 12 -2.05 5.35 -17.30
C THR A 12 -3.07 4.29 -16.98
N ASP A 13 -2.60 3.05 -16.88
CA ASP A 13 -3.39 1.88 -16.48
C ASP A 13 -2.47 1.02 -15.60
N LYS A 14 -2.71 1.07 -14.28
CA LYS A 14 -1.81 0.54 -13.25
C LYS A 14 -2.59 -0.25 -12.21
N PHE A 15 -1.91 -1.18 -11.58
CA PHE A 15 -2.44 -1.94 -10.46
C PHE A 15 -1.55 -1.83 -9.23
N TRP A 16 -2.16 -2.02 -8.07
CA TRP A 16 -1.50 -2.25 -6.78
C TRP A 16 -2.19 -3.41 -6.09
N PHE A 17 -1.43 -4.39 -5.65
CA PHE A 17 -1.88 -5.51 -4.84
C PHE A 17 -1.15 -5.43 -3.51
N VAL A 18 -1.91 -5.30 -2.43
CA VAL A 18 -1.40 -5.22 -1.07
C VAL A 18 -1.88 -6.44 -0.32
N GLU A 19 -0.94 -7.23 0.18
CA GLU A 19 -1.22 -8.35 1.06
C GLU A 19 -0.52 -8.13 2.39
N THR A 20 -1.25 -8.30 3.48
CA THR A 20 -0.70 -8.28 4.82
C THR A 20 -0.85 -9.60 5.51
N LEU A 21 0.26 -9.97 6.14
CA LEU A 21 0.36 -11.03 7.14
C LEU A 21 0.74 -10.38 8.47
N VAL A 22 0.66 -11.17 9.54
CA VAL A 22 0.80 -10.70 10.93
C VAL A 22 2.03 -9.82 11.18
N CYS A 23 3.14 -10.02 10.45
CA CYS A 23 4.37 -9.23 10.63
C CYS A 23 4.97 -8.77 9.31
N GLU A 24 4.21 -8.84 8.21
CA GLU A 24 4.74 -8.61 6.86
C GLU A 24 3.69 -7.90 6.01
N MET A 25 4.14 -6.94 5.20
CA MET A 25 3.33 -6.36 4.13
C MET A 25 4.05 -6.58 2.81
N MET A 26 3.34 -7.20 1.87
CA MET A 26 3.74 -7.33 0.48
C MET A 26 2.97 -6.31 -0.35
N VAL A 27 3.68 -5.59 -1.21
CA VAL A 27 3.08 -4.72 -2.22
C VAL A 27 3.61 -5.15 -3.59
N ASN A 28 2.70 -5.55 -4.48
CA ASN A 28 2.99 -5.79 -5.88
C ASN A 28 2.32 -4.71 -6.73
N TYR A 29 3.09 -4.03 -7.57
CA TYR A 29 2.60 -2.88 -8.33
C TYR A 29 3.16 -2.86 -9.74
N GLY A 30 2.40 -2.33 -10.69
CA GLY A 30 2.86 -2.27 -12.07
C GLY A 30 1.84 -1.71 -13.04
N LYS A 31 2.22 -1.73 -14.32
CA LYS A 31 1.30 -1.48 -15.43
C LYS A 31 0.40 -2.70 -15.62
N THR A 32 -0.88 -2.49 -15.85
CA THR A 32 -1.83 -3.57 -16.12
C THR A 32 -1.37 -4.44 -17.29
N GLY A 33 -1.46 -5.76 -17.12
CA GLY A 33 -0.96 -6.74 -18.09
C GLY A 33 0.53 -7.06 -17.98
N THR A 34 1.22 -6.55 -16.96
CA THR A 34 2.62 -6.92 -16.64
C THR A 34 2.69 -7.63 -15.29
N THR A 35 3.79 -8.33 -15.02
CA THR A 35 4.07 -8.96 -13.72
C THR A 35 4.26 -7.94 -12.59
N GLY A 36 4.54 -6.68 -12.94
CA GLY A 36 4.86 -5.62 -11.98
C GLY A 36 6.16 -5.88 -11.23
N LYS A 37 6.31 -5.18 -10.10
CA LYS A 37 7.42 -5.30 -9.16
C LYS A 37 6.85 -5.58 -7.77
N CYS A 38 7.49 -6.50 -7.05
CA CYS A 38 7.10 -6.89 -5.70
C CYS A 38 8.09 -6.32 -4.69
N GLU A 39 7.57 -5.79 -3.58
CA GLU A 39 8.34 -5.38 -2.41
C GLU A 39 7.70 -5.96 -1.15
N ILE A 40 8.52 -6.44 -0.23
CA ILE A 40 8.08 -6.99 1.05
C ILE A 40 8.72 -6.15 2.14
N LYS A 41 7.93 -5.77 3.14
CA LYS A 41 8.36 -5.07 4.33
C LYS A 41 7.99 -5.90 5.55
N GLU A 42 9.01 -6.31 6.30
CA GLU A 42 8.85 -6.95 7.59
C GLU A 42 8.71 -5.91 8.70
N PHE A 43 7.97 -6.26 9.75
CA PHE A 43 7.73 -5.44 10.92
C PHE A 43 7.97 -6.23 12.20
N ASP A 44 8.46 -5.55 13.23
CA ASP A 44 8.58 -6.15 14.56
C ASP A 44 7.22 -6.21 15.25
N ARG A 45 6.73 -7.42 15.52
CA ARG A 45 5.49 -7.68 16.27
C ARG A 45 5.49 -6.99 17.64
N ASN A 46 6.64 -6.87 18.28
CA ASN A 46 6.75 -6.30 19.62
C ASN A 46 6.72 -4.77 19.59
N ASN A 47 6.87 -4.17 18.41
CA ASN A 47 6.70 -2.75 18.24
C ASN A 47 5.21 -2.43 18.11
N ARG A 48 4.60 -2.05 19.25
CA ARG A 48 3.16 -1.71 19.37
C ARG A 48 2.72 -0.61 18.40
N TYR A 49 3.65 0.11 17.77
CA TYR A 49 3.37 1.10 16.74
C TYR A 49 2.64 0.52 15.51
N TYR A 50 2.83 -0.76 15.17
CA TYR A 50 2.31 -1.30 13.91
C TYR A 50 1.08 -2.23 14.09
N PHE A 51 0.81 -2.72 15.31
CA PHE A 51 -0.10 -3.84 15.55
C PHE A 51 -0.97 -3.65 16.79
N ASP A 52 -1.74 -2.55 16.85
CA ASP A 52 -2.82 -2.44 17.85
C ASP A 52 -4.07 -3.25 17.42
N ASP A 53 -4.30 -3.41 16.11
CA ASP A 53 -5.08 -4.49 15.46
C ASP A 53 -4.69 -4.60 13.96
N GLU A 54 -4.95 -5.75 13.31
CA GLU A 54 -4.53 -6.04 11.91
C GLU A 54 -5.11 -5.05 10.87
N GLU A 55 -6.26 -4.43 11.15
CA GLU A 55 -6.97 -3.52 10.23
C GLU A 55 -6.50 -2.06 10.38
N HIS A 56 -6.23 -1.63 11.62
CA HIS A 56 -5.71 -0.32 11.97
C HIS A 56 -4.23 -0.20 11.64
N GLY A 57 -3.46 -1.30 11.72
CA GLY A 57 -2.06 -1.33 11.27
C GLY A 57 -1.94 -0.95 9.79
N LEU A 58 -2.86 -1.44 8.95
CA LEU A 58 -2.93 -1.13 7.52
C LEU A 58 -3.40 0.29 7.23
N ASN A 59 -4.49 0.73 7.87
CA ASN A 59 -4.92 2.11 7.74
C ASN A 59 -3.85 3.09 8.23
N ARG A 60 -3.09 2.74 9.28
CA ARG A 60 -1.95 3.53 9.73
C ARG A 60 -0.81 3.49 8.72
N LEU A 61 -0.40 2.32 8.22
CA LEU A 61 0.67 2.21 7.23
C LEU A 61 0.34 2.94 5.91
N ILE A 62 -0.91 2.84 5.46
CA ILE A 62 -1.36 3.45 4.20
C ILE A 62 -1.75 4.91 4.39
N TRP A 63 -2.23 5.38 5.54
CA TRP A 63 -2.73 6.76 5.69
C TRP A 63 -2.01 7.62 6.75
N ASN A 64 -1.34 7.01 7.73
CA ASN A 64 -0.70 7.68 8.88
C ASN A 64 0.80 7.35 9.10
N SER A 65 1.47 6.58 8.24
CA SER A 65 2.93 6.42 8.30
C SER A 65 3.58 7.78 8.08
N ASP A 66 4.43 8.19 9.03
CA ASP A 66 5.24 9.39 8.94
C ASP A 66 6.09 9.35 7.67
N LYS A 67 6.19 10.50 6.99
CA LYS A 67 6.87 10.64 5.69
C LYS A 67 8.33 10.18 5.70
N GLU A 68 8.96 10.11 6.87
CA GLU A 68 10.34 9.66 7.04
C GLU A 68 10.51 8.13 6.93
N GLU A 69 9.45 7.34 7.16
CA GLU A 69 9.48 5.87 7.09
C GLU A 69 8.76 5.28 5.88
N ALA A 70 7.85 6.04 5.25
CA ALA A 70 7.11 5.57 4.10
C ALA A 70 8.04 5.38 2.90
N THR A 71 8.04 4.18 2.31
CA THR A 71 8.81 3.94 1.08
C THR A 71 8.25 4.78 -0.06
N TYR A 72 9.08 5.12 -1.04
CA TYR A 72 8.67 5.86 -2.23
C TYR A 72 7.40 5.30 -2.91
N TYR A 73 7.22 3.98 -2.85
CA TYR A 73 6.09 3.29 -3.46
C TYR A 73 4.82 3.38 -2.63
N ILE A 74 4.91 3.33 -1.29
CA ILE A 74 3.78 3.59 -0.39
C ILE A 74 3.30 5.04 -0.59
N GLU A 75 4.21 6.00 -0.69
CA GLU A 75 3.88 7.40 -0.99
C GLU A 75 3.25 7.59 -2.38
N THR A 76 3.69 6.83 -3.38
CA THR A 76 3.10 6.87 -4.72
C THR A 76 1.69 6.27 -4.74
N MET A 77 1.51 5.11 -4.11
CA MET A 77 0.20 4.47 -3.95
C MET A 77 -0.77 5.39 -3.20
N ARG A 78 -0.33 6.00 -2.10
CA ARG A 78 -1.09 7.01 -1.35
C ARG A 78 -1.57 8.15 -2.24
N ARG A 79 -0.68 8.74 -3.03
CA ARG A 79 -1.04 9.83 -3.94
C ARG A 79 -2.07 9.40 -4.97
N ASP A 80 -1.92 8.20 -5.53
CA ASP A 80 -2.86 7.67 -6.51
C ASP A 80 -4.22 7.34 -5.85
N LEU A 81 -4.24 6.82 -4.62
CA LEU A 81 -5.44 6.56 -3.82
C LEU A 81 -6.17 7.84 -3.37
N ILE A 82 -5.43 8.89 -2.99
CA ILE A 82 -6.01 10.21 -2.65
C ILE A 82 -6.72 10.79 -3.87
N LYS A 83 -6.07 10.78 -5.04
CA LYS A 83 -6.69 11.21 -6.30
C LYS A 83 -7.95 10.42 -6.63
N TYR A 84 -7.99 9.12 -6.29
CA TYR A 84 -9.19 8.31 -6.48
C TYR A 84 -10.33 8.77 -5.55
N LYS A 85 -10.04 9.03 -4.27
CA LYS A 85 -11.03 9.50 -3.29
C LYS A 85 -11.55 10.93 -3.53
N GLU A 86 -10.73 11.82 -4.08
CA GLU A 86 -11.14 13.22 -4.39
C GLU A 86 -11.99 13.33 -5.66
N ASN A 87 -12.08 12.26 -6.47
CA ASN A 87 -12.89 12.21 -7.69
C ASN A 87 -14.31 11.64 -7.47
N PHE A 88 -14.73 11.44 -6.21
CA PHE A 88 -16.08 11.07 -5.78
C PHE A 88 -16.60 12.07 -4.75
#